data_AF-A3QQ78-F1
#
_entry.id   AF-A3QQ78-F1
#
_cell.length_a   1.000
_cell.length_b   1.000
_cell.length_c   1.000
_cell.angle_alpha   90.00
_cell.angle_beta   90.00
_cell.angle_gamma   90.00
#
_symmetry.space_group_name_H-M   'P 1'
#
loop_
_entity.id
_entity.type
_entity.pdbx_description
1 polymer ?
#
loop_
_entity_poly.entity_id
_entity_poly.type
_entity_poly.pdbx_seq_one_letter_code
_entity_poly.pdbx_strand_id
1 'polypeptide(L)'
;TLGGRKFKKFGSLKVVGGVQSPLLHSPQTLPIENQAVIPVSCVPSVRELQYTPQILSILEGIEPEIVYAGYDSSQPEAPNVLLTSLNNLCEKQLRAIVKWSKLLPGFRCLHINDQMTLIQYS
;
A
#
# COMPACT_ATOMS: atom_id res chain seq x y z
N THR A 1 31.93 4.26 27.84
CA THR A 1 30.98 5.36 28.13
C THR A 1 29.99 5.46 26.98
N LEU A 2 28.73 5.82 27.28
CA LEU A 2 27.61 6.12 26.35
C LEU A 2 26.98 4.89 25.67
N GLY A 3 25.67 4.63 25.74
CA GLY A 3 24.58 5.39 26.33
C GLY A 3 23.31 4.54 26.27
N GLY A 4 22.58 4.48 27.38
CA GLY A 4 21.34 3.73 27.49
C GLY A 4 20.18 4.39 26.74
N ARG A 5 19.26 3.55 26.25
CA ARG A 5 17.94 3.99 25.78
C ARG A 5 16.87 3.41 26.69
N LYS A 6 16.11 4.31 27.31
CA LYS A 6 15.04 4.07 28.28
C LYS A 6 13.81 3.51 27.56
N PHE A 7 13.25 2.40 28.05
CA PHE A 7 11.90 1.96 27.69
C PHE A 7 10.88 2.84 28.41
N LYS A 8 9.98 3.48 27.65
CA LYS A 8 8.89 4.30 28.19
C LYS A 8 7.63 3.44 28.36
N LYS A 9 7.27 3.23 29.62
CA LYS A 9 6.09 2.53 30.14
C LYS A 9 4.82 3.33 29.81
N PHE A 10 3.84 2.71 29.15
CA PHE A 10 2.51 3.31 28.98
C PHE A 10 1.76 3.26 30.32
N GLY A 11 1.33 4.44 30.76
CA GLY A 11 0.51 4.64 31.94
C GLY A 11 -0.93 4.18 31.71
N SER A 12 -1.46 3.50 32.71
CA SER A 12 -2.85 3.12 32.89
C SER A 12 -3.71 4.36 33.15
N LEU A 13 -4.87 4.48 32.50
CA LEU A 13 -5.89 5.46 32.82
C LEU A 13 -7.23 4.75 33.08
N LYS A 14 -7.78 5.10 34.24
CA LYS A 14 -8.89 4.46 34.95
C LYS A 14 -10.25 4.71 34.29
N VAL A 15 -11.09 3.67 34.36
CA VAL A 15 -12.55 3.75 34.38
C VAL A 15 -13.00 4.39 35.70
N VAL A 16 -13.82 5.44 35.65
CA VAL A 16 -14.81 5.81 36.68
C VAL A 16 -15.93 6.60 35.99
N GLY A 17 -17.17 6.15 36.20
CA GLY A 17 -18.38 6.72 35.61
C GLY A 17 -18.85 8.04 36.22
N GLY A 18 -19.87 8.60 35.57
CA GLY A 18 -20.59 9.79 36.01
C GLY A 18 -21.85 9.96 35.17
N VAL A 19 -22.96 9.42 35.67
CA VAL A 19 -24.32 9.77 35.26
C VAL A 19 -24.60 11.24 35.58
N GLN A 20 -25.23 11.96 34.64
CA GLN A 20 -26.37 12.88 34.85
C GLN A 20 -26.61 13.79 33.62
N SER A 21 -27.79 13.64 33.02
CA SER A 21 -28.57 14.66 32.28
C SER A 21 -29.20 15.68 33.28
N PRO A 22 -29.94 16.78 32.91
CA PRO A 22 -30.62 17.05 31.64
C PRO A 22 -30.77 18.56 31.19
N LEU A 23 -31.49 18.73 30.06
CA LEU A 23 -32.38 19.86 29.66
C LEU A 23 -31.85 21.16 29.00
N LEU A 24 -32.41 21.37 27.80
CA LEU A 24 -32.81 22.60 27.09
C LEU A 24 -31.74 23.64 26.70
N HIS A 25 -31.69 23.99 25.41
CA HIS A 25 -32.11 25.30 24.86
C HIS A 25 -31.79 25.34 23.34
N SER A 26 -32.82 25.52 22.52
CA SER A 26 -32.73 25.98 21.12
C SER A 26 -32.78 27.51 21.11
N PRO A 27 -32.09 28.20 20.18
CA PRO A 27 -32.83 28.73 19.03
C PRO A 27 -32.08 28.61 17.70
N GLN A 28 -32.87 28.57 16.63
CA GLN A 28 -32.50 28.51 15.22
C GLN A 28 -31.51 29.59 14.78
N THR A 29 -30.48 29.19 14.03
CA THR A 29 -29.89 29.97 12.94
C THR A 29 -29.55 29.01 11.78
N LEU A 30 -30.15 29.24 10.61
CA LEU A 30 -29.69 28.77 9.31
C LEU A 30 -28.96 29.96 8.64
N PRO A 31 -28.23 29.81 7.52
CA PRO A 31 -27.47 28.68 7.01
C PRO A 31 -26.03 29.13 6.63
N ILE A 32 -24.99 28.30 6.78
CA ILE A 32 -23.73 28.53 6.05
C ILE A 32 -23.04 27.20 5.75
N GLU A 33 -22.97 26.94 4.45
CA GLU A 33 -21.88 26.29 3.74
C GLU A 33 -21.20 25.10 4.44
N ASN A 34 -21.87 23.95 4.45
CA ASN A 34 -21.14 22.70 4.47
C ASN A 34 -21.12 22.16 3.05
N GLN A 35 -20.11 22.63 2.30
CA GLN A 35 -19.56 21.88 1.18
C GLN A 35 -19.34 20.46 1.70
N ALA A 36 -20.22 19.55 1.29
CA ALA A 36 -20.11 18.15 1.63
C ALA A 36 -18.73 17.71 1.17
N VAL A 37 -17.81 17.55 2.13
CA VAL A 37 -16.57 16.82 1.91
C VAL A 37 -17.04 15.41 1.62
N ILE A 38 -17.25 15.11 0.35
CA ILE A 38 -17.44 13.77 -0.15
C ILE A 38 -16.18 13.05 0.36
N PRO A 39 -16.28 12.12 1.32
CA PRO A 39 -15.14 11.28 1.58
C PRO A 39 -15.00 10.48 0.31
N VAL A 40 -13.96 10.77 -0.48
CA VAL A 40 -13.53 9.89 -1.55
C VAL A 40 -13.10 8.62 -0.85
N SER A 41 -14.06 7.74 -0.59
CA SER A 41 -13.83 6.39 -0.13
C SER A 41 -13.20 5.64 -1.31
N CYS A 42 -11.92 5.92 -1.57
CA CYS A 42 -11.00 5.17 -2.43
C CYS A 42 -10.69 3.84 -1.75
N VAL A 43 -11.72 3.13 -1.33
CA VAL A 43 -11.58 1.76 -0.86
C VAL A 43 -12.91 1.14 -1.21
N PRO A 44 -13.06 0.57 -2.43
CA PRO A 44 -13.81 -0.66 -2.47
C PRO A 44 -13.16 -1.56 -1.42
N SER A 45 -13.94 -1.97 -0.42
CA SER A 45 -13.51 -2.97 0.53
C SER A 45 -12.84 -4.07 -0.28
N VAL A 46 -11.63 -4.52 0.07
CA VAL A 46 -10.95 -5.62 -0.63
C VAL A 46 -11.87 -6.86 -0.72
N ARG A 47 -12.88 -6.94 0.15
CA ARG A 47 -13.95 -7.96 0.17
C ARG A 47 -14.99 -7.82 -0.97
N GLU A 48 -15.09 -6.68 -1.62
CA GLU A 48 -16.00 -6.40 -2.76
C GLU A 48 -15.31 -6.45 -4.12
N LEU A 49 -13.99 -6.62 -4.15
CA LEU A 49 -13.26 -7.06 -5.34
C LEU A 49 -13.54 -8.56 -5.55
N GLN A 50 -14.82 -8.91 -5.68
CA GLN A 50 -15.21 -10.21 -6.20
C GLN A 50 -14.52 -10.36 -7.55
N TYR A 51 -14.07 -11.59 -7.86
CA TYR A 51 -13.44 -11.99 -9.13
C TYR A 51 -14.41 -11.83 -10.30
N THR A 52 -14.82 -10.60 -10.51
CA THR A 52 -15.71 -10.15 -11.56
C THR A 52 -14.92 -10.17 -12.87
N PRO A 53 -15.57 -10.45 -14.00
CA PRO A 53 -14.89 -10.47 -15.30
C PRO A 53 -14.14 -9.15 -15.59
N GLN A 54 -14.58 -8.03 -14.99
CA GLN A 54 -13.93 -6.73 -15.09
C GLN A 54 -12.54 -6.70 -14.43
N ILE A 55 -12.37 -7.26 -13.22
CA ILE A 55 -11.04 -7.28 -12.59
C ILE A 55 -10.09 -8.20 -13.36
N LEU A 56 -10.57 -9.34 -13.84
CA LEU A 56 -9.76 -10.26 -14.64
C LEU A 56 -9.27 -9.59 -15.93
N SER A 57 -10.15 -8.88 -16.63
CA SER A 57 -9.78 -8.13 -17.83
C SER A 57 -8.76 -7.02 -17.55
N ILE A 58 -8.87 -6.32 -16.41
CA ILE A 58 -7.86 -5.34 -16.00
C ILE A 58 -6.51 -6.03 -15.75
N LEU A 59 -6.49 -7.14 -15.01
CA LEU A 59 -5.26 -7.87 -14.68
C LEU A 59 -4.54 -8.38 -15.93
N GLU A 60 -5.28 -8.93 -16.90
CA GLU A 60 -4.74 -9.31 -18.22
C GLU A 60 -4.18 -8.10 -18.97
N GLY A 61 -4.90 -6.97 -18.96
CA GLY A 61 -4.48 -5.76 -19.68
C GLY A 61 -3.28 -5.04 -19.08
N ILE A 62 -2.94 -5.30 -17.81
CA ILE A 62 -1.79 -4.67 -17.14
C ILE A 62 -0.57 -5.60 -17.07
N GLU A 63 -0.66 -6.84 -17.55
CA GLU A 63 0.39 -7.85 -17.42
C GLU A 63 1.77 -7.31 -17.86
N PRO A 64 2.84 -7.51 -17.08
CA PRO A 64 4.17 -7.06 -17.46
C PRO A 64 4.68 -7.78 -18.72
N GLU A 65 5.35 -7.04 -19.60
CA GLU A 65 6.06 -7.66 -20.73
C GLU A 65 7.19 -8.59 -20.25
N ILE A 66 7.46 -9.62 -21.05
CA ILE A 66 8.54 -10.56 -20.80
C ILE A 66 9.88 -9.81 -20.87
N VAL A 67 10.67 -9.92 -19.80
CA VAL A 67 12.02 -9.36 -19.72
C VAL A 67 13.06 -10.46 -19.80
N TYR A 68 14.13 -10.20 -20.56
CA TYR A 68 15.22 -11.14 -20.76
C TYR A 68 16.49 -10.68 -20.05
N ALA A 69 17.25 -11.65 -19.53
CA ALA A 69 18.52 -11.40 -18.85
C ALA A 69 19.59 -10.81 -19.79
N GLY A 70 19.47 -11.06 -21.10
CA GLY A 70 20.49 -10.68 -22.08
C GLY A 70 21.75 -11.52 -21.95
N TYR A 71 21.58 -12.80 -21.58
CA TYR A 71 22.67 -13.74 -21.42
C TYR A 71 23.37 -14.01 -22.76
N ASP A 72 24.69 -13.86 -22.78
CA ASP A 72 25.54 -14.15 -23.94
C ASP A 72 26.22 -15.52 -23.75
N SER A 73 25.77 -16.51 -24.53
CA SER A 73 26.29 -17.88 -24.49
C SER A 73 27.63 -18.04 -25.21
N SER A 74 28.21 -16.97 -25.78
CA SER A 74 29.55 -16.99 -26.38
C SER A 74 30.67 -16.85 -25.35
N GLN A 75 30.35 -16.40 -24.13
CA GLN A 75 31.29 -16.23 -23.04
C GLN A 75 31.46 -17.54 -22.24
N PRO A 76 32.65 -17.81 -21.66
CA PRO A 76 32.82 -18.96 -20.79
C PRO A 76 31.89 -18.87 -19.58
N GLU A 77 31.13 -19.93 -19.31
CA GLU A 77 30.18 -19.99 -18.20
C GLU A 77 30.92 -19.96 -16.85
N ALA A 78 31.01 -18.76 -16.27
CA ALA A 78 31.56 -18.55 -14.94
C ALA A 78 30.43 -18.09 -14.00
N PRO A 79 30.41 -18.55 -12.73
CA PRO A 79 29.31 -18.30 -11.80
C PRO A 79 29.07 -16.80 -11.55
N ASN A 80 30.12 -15.98 -11.59
CA ASN A 80 30.02 -14.54 -11.50
C ASN A 80 29.25 -13.91 -12.67
N VAL A 81 29.46 -14.40 -13.90
CA VAL A 81 28.77 -13.90 -15.10
C VAL A 81 27.27 -14.22 -15.04
N LEU A 82 26.92 -15.43 -14.60
CA LEU A 82 25.53 -15.84 -14.40
C LEU A 82 24.86 -15.00 -13.31
N LEU A 83 25.51 -14.79 -12.17
CA LEU A 83 24.97 -13.95 -11.10
C LEU A 83 24.76 -12.50 -11.56
N THR A 84 25.67 -11.93 -12.34
CA THR A 84 25.49 -10.59 -12.92
C THR A 84 24.29 -10.56 -13.89
N SER A 85 24.15 -11.55 -14.76
CA SER A 85 23.02 -11.67 -15.69
C SER A 85 21.68 -11.79 -14.94
N LEU A 86 21.64 -12.61 -13.89
CA LEU A 86 20.47 -12.75 -13.03
C LEU A 86 20.14 -11.46 -12.26
N ASN A 87 21.13 -10.77 -11.71
CA ASN A 87 20.90 -9.48 -11.04
C ASN A 87 20.34 -8.43 -11.99
N ASN A 88 20.86 -8.37 -13.23
CA ASN A 88 20.34 -7.48 -14.26
C ASN A 88 18.89 -7.82 -14.63
N LEU A 89 18.54 -9.11 -14.68
CA LEU A 89 17.17 -9.56 -14.88
C LEU A 89 16.27 -9.14 -13.70
N CYS A 90 16.70 -9.39 -12.46
CA CYS A 90 15.98 -9.01 -11.26
C CYS A 90 15.69 -7.50 -11.22
N GLU A 91 16.65 -6.67 -11.62
CA GLU A 91 16.45 -5.21 -11.69
C GLU A 91 15.38 -4.81 -12.72
N LYS A 92 15.39 -5.44 -13.90
CA LYS A 92 14.35 -5.23 -14.93
C LYS A 92 12.98 -5.70 -14.43
N GLN A 93 12.92 -6.87 -13.79
CA GLN A 93 11.69 -7.41 -13.21
C GLN A 93 11.16 -6.51 -12.10
N LEU A 94 12.01 -6.02 -11.20
CA LEU A 94 11.59 -5.13 -10.12
C LEU A 94 10.98 -3.83 -10.66
N ARG A 95 11.58 -3.23 -11.70
CA ARG A 95 10.97 -2.08 -12.38
C ARG A 95 9.59 -2.41 -12.97
N ALA A 96 9.47 -3.58 -13.59
CA ALA A 96 8.22 -4.05 -14.16
C ALA A 96 7.14 -4.25 -13.08
N ILE A 97 7.50 -4.89 -11.95
CA ILE A 97 6.64 -5.08 -10.78
C ILE A 97 6.20 -3.73 -10.21
N VAL A 98 7.12 -2.78 -10.00
CA VAL A 98 6.77 -1.44 -9.49
C VAL A 98 5.80 -0.71 -10.41
N LYS A 99 5.97 -0.83 -11.74
CA LYS A 99 5.05 -0.24 -12.71
C LYS A 99 3.69 -0.96 -12.67
N TRP A 100 3.69 -2.29 -12.61
CA TRP A 100 2.51 -3.13 -12.55
C TRP A 100 1.67 -2.88 -11.29
N SER A 101 2.30 -2.84 -10.12
CA SER A 101 1.62 -2.58 -8.85
C SER A 101 0.89 -1.24 -8.85
N LYS A 102 1.42 -0.20 -9.53
CA LYS A 102 0.73 1.09 -9.67
C LYS A 102 -0.56 1.02 -10.49
N LEU A 103 -0.69 0.03 -11.37
CA LEU A 103 -1.87 -0.18 -12.20
C LEU A 103 -2.90 -1.10 -11.53
N LEU A 104 -2.52 -1.80 -10.47
CA LEU A 104 -3.43 -2.65 -9.71
C LEU A 104 -4.55 -1.82 -9.06
N PRO A 105 -5.82 -2.22 -9.24
CA PRO A 105 -6.95 -1.60 -8.55
C PRO A 105 -6.77 -1.66 -7.03
N GLY A 106 -6.94 -0.51 -6.36
CA GLY A 106 -6.81 -0.39 -4.91
C GLY A 106 -5.37 -0.23 -4.38
N PHE A 107 -4.33 -0.62 -5.12
CA PHE A 107 -2.95 -0.53 -4.64
C PHE A 107 -2.51 0.91 -4.35
N ARG A 108 -2.90 1.86 -5.21
CA ARG A 108 -2.61 3.29 -5.01
C ARG A 108 -3.37 3.93 -3.84
N CYS A 109 -4.44 3.30 -3.36
CA CYS A 109 -5.18 3.80 -2.20
C CYS A 109 -4.49 3.40 -0.86
N LEU A 110 -3.51 2.49 -0.88
CA LEU A 110 -2.69 2.15 0.29
C LEU A 110 -1.72 3.27 0.65
N HIS A 111 -1.31 3.34 1.93
CA HIS A 111 -0.27 4.27 2.33
C HIS A 111 1.07 3.95 1.63
N ILE A 112 1.88 4.96 1.32
CA ILE A 112 3.15 4.77 0.58
C ILE A 112 4.10 3.77 1.26
N ASN A 113 4.18 3.80 2.59
CA ASN A 113 4.97 2.82 3.34
C ASN A 113 4.46 1.39 3.13
N ASP A 114 3.15 1.18 3.09
CA ASP A 114 2.57 -0.14 2.90
C ASP A 114 2.79 -0.62 1.45
N GLN A 115 2.67 0.28 0.46
CA GLN A 115 3.03 -0.03 -0.93
C GLN A 115 4.49 -0.47 -1.04
N MET A 116 5.41 0.26 -0.39
CA MET A 116 6.83 -0.07 -0.38
C MET A 116 7.11 -1.38 0.35
N THR A 117 6.45 -1.64 1.47
CA THR A 117 6.60 -2.90 2.22
C THR A 117 6.09 -4.09 1.41
N LEU A 118 4.92 -3.97 0.77
CA LEU A 118 4.37 -5.06 -0.06
C LEU A 118 5.29 -5.40 -1.24
N ILE A 119 5.88 -4.42 -1.90
CA ILE A 119 6.83 -4.66 -3.01
C ILE A 119 8.13 -5.30 -2.52
N GLN A 120 8.59 -4.97 -1.31
CA GLN A 120 9.85 -5.49 -0.76
C GLN A 120 9.73 -6.88 -0.16
N TYR A 121 8.54 -7.27 0.31
CA TYR A 121 8.31 -8.51 1.08
C TYR A 121 7.31 -9.48 0.42
N SER A 122 6.95 -9.24 -0.85
CA SER A 122 6.14 -10.17 -1.65
C SER A 122 6.90 -11.43 -2.06
#